data_AF-A0A7W7M504-F1
#
_entry.id   AF-A0A7W7M504-F1
#
_cell.length_a   1.000
_cell.length_b   1.000
_cell.length_c   1.000
_cell.angle_alpha   90.00
_cell.angle_beta   90.00
_cell.angle_gamma   90.00
#
_symmetry.space_group_name_H-M   'P 1'
#
loop_
_entity.id
_entity.type
_entity.pdbx_description
1 polymer ?
#
loop_
_entity_poly.entity_id
_entity_poly.type
_entity_poly.pdbx_seq_one_letter_code
_entity_poly.pdbx_strand_id
1 'polypeptide(L)'
;MELAPPGEKASTPIVLPGGARLTVPFTSNFRGDPVDCSDGGNLDLDTSLMFEVGDDEIRDFLDGPGGDRAAIGFIYLTVSFESGRRPGFAELDFTAATTGMSLLFERSASVRRLFTGLAEQVGAVCCLLDKEQHGYQICWTDGTDPADFLPEEGPGGAGRT
;
A
#
# COMPACT_ATOMS: atom_id res chain seq x y z
N MET A 1 -7.35 9.93 -30.94
CA MET A 1 -7.71 9.45 -29.59
C MET A 1 -7.09 10.46 -28.65
N GLU A 2 -7.87 11.45 -28.25
CA GLU A 2 -7.40 12.58 -27.43
C GLU A 2 -7.29 12.07 -25.99
N LEU A 3 -6.09 12.09 -25.42
CA LEU A 3 -5.92 11.82 -23.99
C LEU A 3 -6.60 12.96 -23.22
N ALA A 4 -7.40 12.62 -22.21
CA ALA A 4 -8.03 13.62 -21.35
C ALA A 4 -6.97 14.60 -20.80
N PRO A 5 -7.27 15.91 -20.72
CA PRO A 5 -6.34 16.88 -20.16
C PRO A 5 -5.95 16.43 -18.74
N PRO A 6 -4.70 16.69 -18.30
CA PRO A 6 -4.26 16.30 -16.96
C PRO A 6 -5.15 17.03 -15.95
N GLY A 7 -6.15 16.31 -15.44
CA GLY A 7 -7.06 16.82 -14.43
C GLY A 7 -6.25 17.26 -13.23
N GLU A 8 -6.69 18.34 -12.59
CA GLU A 8 -6.25 18.72 -11.26
C GLU A 8 -6.20 17.45 -10.40
N LYS A 9 -5.01 17.09 -9.88
CA LYS A 9 -4.86 15.89 -9.06
C LYS A 9 -5.81 16.04 -7.88
N ALA A 10 -6.89 15.27 -7.89
CA ALA A 10 -7.89 15.34 -6.85
C ALA A 10 -7.20 15.08 -5.50
N SER A 11 -7.44 15.99 -4.56
CA SER A 11 -6.89 15.95 -3.22
C SER A 11 -8.02 15.82 -2.21
N THR A 12 -7.87 14.93 -1.24
CA THR A 12 -8.90 14.67 -0.24
C THR A 12 -8.48 15.30 1.09
N PRO A 13 -9.27 16.26 1.64
CA PRO A 13 -9.12 16.71 3.02
C PRO A 13 -9.57 15.59 3.98
N ILE A 14 -8.79 15.34 5.02
CA ILE A 14 -9.04 14.31 6.03
C ILE A 14 -8.99 14.95 7.42
N VAL A 15 -9.97 14.63 8.26
CA VAL A 15 -9.90 14.83 9.71
C VAL A 15 -9.50 13.51 10.36
N LEU A 16 -8.35 13.50 11.04
CA LEU A 16 -7.81 12.33 11.72
C LEU A 16 -8.43 12.14 13.12
N PRO A 17 -8.30 10.95 13.72
CA PRO A 17 -8.59 10.76 15.14
C PRO A 17 -7.87 11.81 16.00
N GLY A 18 -8.58 12.39 16.95
CA GLY A 18 -8.07 13.52 17.74
C GLY A 18 -8.18 14.89 17.06
N GLY A 19 -8.76 14.96 15.86
CA GLY A 19 -9.20 16.20 15.20
C GLY A 19 -8.14 16.92 14.36
N ALA A 20 -6.94 16.34 14.20
CA ALA A 20 -5.92 16.88 13.30
C ALA A 20 -6.41 16.84 11.85
N ARG A 21 -5.96 17.80 11.01
CA ARG A 21 -6.40 17.91 9.61
C ARG A 21 -5.23 17.74 8.67
N LEU A 22 -5.41 16.92 7.64
CA LEU A 22 -4.44 16.66 6.58
C LEU A 22 -5.11 16.78 5.22
N THR A 23 -4.36 17.11 4.18
CA THR A 23 -4.80 16.97 2.79
C THR A 23 -3.87 16.02 2.10
N VAL A 24 -4.43 14.96 1.49
CA VAL A 24 -3.66 13.95 0.77
C VAL A 24 -3.90 14.05 -0.73
N PRO A 25 -2.91 13.73 -1.58
CA PRO A 25 -3.05 13.76 -3.03
C PRO A 25 -3.72 12.48 -3.57
N PHE A 26 -4.72 11.97 -2.85
CA PHE A 26 -5.47 10.74 -3.12
C PHE A 26 -6.96 11.05 -3.13
N THR A 27 -7.74 10.20 -3.78
CA THR A 27 -9.20 10.23 -3.73
C THR A 27 -9.73 9.22 -2.72
N SER A 28 -10.98 9.41 -2.28
CA SER A 28 -11.75 8.41 -1.54
C SER A 28 -13.03 8.12 -2.32
N ASN A 29 -13.29 6.85 -2.63
CA ASN A 29 -14.38 6.44 -3.50
C ASN A 29 -14.37 7.21 -4.85
N PHE A 30 -13.16 7.47 -5.38
CA PHE A 30 -12.91 8.24 -6.60
C PHE A 30 -13.36 9.71 -6.54
N ARG A 31 -13.48 10.27 -5.34
CA ARG A 31 -13.87 11.66 -5.09
C ARG A 31 -12.87 12.38 -4.19
N GLY A 32 -12.79 13.70 -4.32
CA GLY A 32 -12.00 14.58 -3.46
C GLY A 32 -12.81 15.20 -2.31
N ASP A 33 -13.96 14.61 -1.98
CA ASP A 33 -14.83 15.10 -0.91
C ASP A 33 -14.13 14.93 0.46
N PRO A 34 -14.27 15.89 1.41
CA PRO A 34 -13.68 15.74 2.73
C PRO A 34 -14.14 14.46 3.44
N VAL A 35 -13.19 13.76 4.07
CA VAL A 35 -13.46 12.56 4.88
C VAL A 35 -13.21 12.88 6.35
N ASP A 36 -14.18 12.57 7.20
CA ASP A 36 -14.07 12.72 8.65
C ASP A 36 -13.85 11.37 9.30
N CYS A 37 -12.66 11.17 9.89
CA CYS A 37 -12.27 9.99 10.66
C CYS A 37 -12.02 10.34 12.12
N SER A 38 -12.60 11.44 12.64
CA SER A 38 -12.40 11.88 14.02
C SER A 38 -12.85 10.84 15.06
N ASP A 39 -13.84 10.01 14.72
CA ASP A 39 -14.34 8.90 15.54
C ASP A 39 -13.50 7.61 15.41
N GLY A 40 -12.41 7.61 14.63
CA GLY A 40 -11.60 6.42 14.36
C GLY A 40 -12.11 5.60 13.16
N GLY A 41 -11.86 4.28 13.21
CA GLY A 41 -12.28 3.34 12.17
C GLY A 41 -11.29 3.22 11.01
N ASN A 42 -11.84 3.03 9.80
CA ASN A 42 -11.07 2.83 8.58
C ASN A 42 -11.21 4.03 7.63
N LEU A 43 -10.14 4.35 6.92
CA LEU A 43 -10.09 5.32 5.85
C LEU A 43 -9.69 4.61 4.56
N ASP A 44 -10.59 4.59 3.59
CA ASP A 44 -10.35 4.00 2.28
C ASP A 44 -10.03 5.07 1.24
N LEU A 45 -8.92 4.89 0.55
CA LEU A 45 -8.37 5.79 -0.43
C LEU A 45 -8.07 5.03 -1.73
N ASP A 46 -8.12 5.73 -2.84
CA ASP A 46 -7.78 5.23 -4.16
C ASP A 46 -6.74 6.14 -4.80
N THR A 47 -5.68 5.54 -5.33
CA THR A 47 -4.52 6.27 -5.84
C THR A 47 -3.84 5.55 -6.98
N SER A 48 -2.87 6.23 -7.60
CA SER A 48 -1.89 5.67 -8.52
C SER A 48 -0.51 6.10 -8.06
N LEU A 49 0.42 5.17 -7.98
CA LEU A 49 1.79 5.45 -7.58
C LEU A 49 2.70 5.46 -8.80
N MET A 50 3.69 6.35 -8.77
CA MET A 50 4.73 6.42 -9.80
C MET A 50 5.91 5.57 -9.37
N PHE A 51 6.33 4.65 -10.23
CA PHE A 51 7.48 3.78 -10.01
C PHE A 51 8.56 4.10 -11.04
N GLU A 52 9.82 4.01 -10.62
CA GLU A 52 10.94 4.06 -11.55
C GLU A 52 11.01 2.74 -12.32
N VAL A 53 11.21 2.80 -13.63
CA VAL A 53 11.33 1.61 -14.49
C VAL A 53 12.72 1.01 -14.32
N GLY A 54 12.94 0.43 -13.14
CA GLY A 54 14.23 -0.08 -12.67
C GLY A 54 14.47 -1.56 -12.95
N ASP A 55 13.43 -2.32 -13.30
CA ASP A 55 13.50 -3.76 -13.56
C ASP A 55 12.61 -4.22 -14.70
N ASP A 56 12.82 -5.45 -15.15
CA ASP A 56 12.16 -6.02 -16.33
C ASP A 56 10.68 -6.31 -16.06
N GLU A 57 10.29 -6.57 -14.81
CA GLU A 57 8.90 -6.79 -14.44
C GLU A 57 8.01 -5.57 -14.72
N ILE A 58 8.49 -4.36 -14.40
CA ILE A 58 7.76 -3.13 -14.74
C ILE A 58 7.73 -2.92 -16.25
N ARG A 59 8.81 -3.24 -16.98
CA ARG A 59 8.86 -3.10 -18.45
C ARG A 59 7.86 -4.03 -19.14
N ASP A 60 7.84 -5.28 -18.73
CA ASP A 60 6.93 -6.31 -19.25
C ASP A 60 5.47 -5.94 -18.98
N PHE A 61 5.19 -5.36 -17.80
CA PHE A 61 3.84 -4.90 -17.46
C PHE A 61 3.34 -3.74 -18.34
N LEU A 62 4.24 -2.88 -18.84
CA LEU A 62 3.88 -1.69 -19.62
C LEU A 62 3.75 -1.95 -21.12
N ASP A 63 4.06 -3.17 -21.59
CA ASP A 63 3.95 -3.61 -22.99
C ASP A 63 4.57 -2.63 -24.01
N GLY A 64 5.78 -2.13 -23.76
CA GLY A 64 6.47 -1.26 -24.72
C GLY A 64 7.70 -0.51 -24.19
N PRO A 65 8.41 0.24 -25.06
CA PRO A 65 9.53 1.09 -24.66
C PRO A 65 9.03 2.27 -23.82
N GLY A 66 8.86 2.03 -22.53
CA GLY A 66 8.42 3.02 -21.54
C GLY A 66 9.51 4.02 -21.18
N GLY A 67 9.11 5.20 -20.72
CA GLY A 67 10.01 6.20 -20.14
C GLY A 67 10.54 5.79 -18.76
N ASP A 68 11.33 6.66 -18.13
CA ASP A 68 12.04 6.34 -16.87
C ASP A 68 11.11 6.08 -15.67
N ARG A 69 9.84 6.47 -15.78
CA ARG A 69 8.81 6.29 -14.74
C ARG A 69 7.50 5.83 -15.32
N ALA A 70 6.81 4.99 -14.55
CA ALA A 70 5.52 4.42 -14.90
C ALA A 70 4.50 4.67 -13.79
N ALA A 71 3.31 5.13 -14.17
CA ALA A 71 2.17 5.14 -13.28
C ALA A 71 1.60 3.72 -13.22
N ILE A 72 1.62 3.08 -12.05
CA ILE A 72 0.91 1.83 -11.81
C ILE A 72 -0.35 2.21 -11.02
N GLY A 73 -1.51 1.99 -11.65
CA GLY A 73 -2.76 2.65 -11.30
C GLY A 73 -3.85 1.76 -10.73
N PHE A 74 -4.72 2.39 -9.93
CA PHE A 74 -5.72 1.80 -9.03
C PHE A 74 -5.10 0.88 -7.97
N ILE A 75 -4.43 1.54 -7.04
CA ILE A 75 -4.04 0.99 -5.75
C ILE A 75 -5.06 1.51 -4.74
N TYR A 76 -5.73 0.58 -4.06
CA TYR A 76 -6.58 0.89 -2.92
C TYR A 76 -5.71 0.92 -1.66
N LEU A 77 -5.85 1.95 -0.86
CA LEU A 77 -5.22 2.07 0.44
C LEU A 77 -6.32 2.09 1.50
N THR A 78 -6.37 1.06 2.33
CA THR A 78 -7.19 1.05 3.54
C THR A 78 -6.30 1.36 4.74
N VAL A 79 -6.61 2.44 5.45
CA VAL A 79 -5.94 2.81 6.70
C VAL A 79 -6.84 2.43 7.86
N SER A 80 -6.40 1.52 8.73
CA SER A 80 -7.05 1.23 10.00
C SER A 80 -6.33 1.99 11.11
N PHE A 81 -7.00 2.93 11.77
CA PHE A 81 -6.36 3.73 12.83
C PHE A 81 -6.06 2.90 14.09
N GLU A 82 -6.76 1.79 14.26
CA GLU A 82 -6.45 0.74 15.23
C GLU A 82 -6.25 -0.57 14.46
N SER A 83 -5.00 -1.07 14.42
CA SER A 83 -4.68 -2.32 13.75
C SER A 83 -5.29 -3.50 14.52
N GLY A 84 -6.07 -4.32 13.82
CA GLY A 84 -6.55 -5.61 14.34
C GLY A 84 -5.41 -6.62 14.53
N ARG A 85 -4.28 -6.43 13.83
CA ARG A 85 -3.08 -7.28 13.97
C ARG A 85 -2.23 -6.84 15.16
N ARG A 86 -2.19 -5.55 15.49
CA ARG A 86 -1.39 -5.03 16.60
C ARG A 86 -2.02 -3.80 17.28
N PRO A 87 -2.55 -3.96 18.51
CA PRO A 87 -3.07 -2.83 19.28
C PRO A 87 -2.03 -1.71 19.46
N GLY A 88 -2.47 -0.45 19.32
CA GLY A 88 -1.63 0.74 19.49
C GLY A 88 -0.91 1.21 18.23
N PHE A 89 -1.09 0.52 17.09
CA PHE A 89 -0.54 0.91 15.79
C PHE A 89 -1.65 1.13 14.78
N ALA A 90 -1.43 2.04 13.83
CA ALA A 90 -2.24 2.14 12.63
C ALA A 90 -1.72 1.15 11.57
N GLU A 91 -2.61 0.59 10.75
CA GLU A 91 -2.31 -0.33 9.67
C GLU A 91 -2.64 0.32 8.33
N LEU A 92 -1.72 0.25 7.37
CA LEU A 92 -1.92 0.73 6.01
C LEU A 92 -1.87 -0.49 5.09
N ASP A 93 -3.00 -0.84 4.49
CA ASP A 93 -3.16 -1.96 3.57
C ASP A 93 -3.26 -1.47 2.14
N PHE A 94 -2.27 -1.80 1.31
CA PHE A 94 -2.24 -1.47 -0.11
C PHE A 94 -2.69 -2.67 -0.94
N THR A 95 -3.86 -2.58 -1.53
CA THR A 95 -4.42 -3.60 -2.41
C THR A 95 -4.33 -3.18 -3.88
N ALA A 96 -3.72 -4.03 -4.69
CA ALA A 96 -3.68 -3.85 -6.12
C ALA A 96 -5.03 -4.23 -6.77
N ALA A 97 -5.55 -3.42 -7.69
CA ALA A 97 -6.84 -3.69 -8.34
C ALA A 97 -6.84 -4.86 -9.36
N THR A 98 -5.69 -5.41 -9.74
CA THR A 98 -5.61 -6.53 -10.70
C THR A 98 -4.52 -7.52 -10.31
N THR A 99 -4.71 -8.78 -10.71
CA THR A 99 -3.71 -9.86 -10.53
C THR A 99 -2.35 -9.49 -11.11
N GLY A 100 -2.30 -8.83 -12.28
CA GLY A 100 -1.03 -8.39 -12.87
C GLY A 100 -0.27 -7.40 -12.00
N MET A 101 -0.98 -6.53 -11.29
CA MET A 101 -0.39 -5.57 -10.35
C MET A 101 0.00 -6.22 -9.02
N SER A 102 -0.78 -7.16 -8.49
CA SER A 102 -0.35 -7.96 -7.33
C SER A 102 0.94 -8.73 -7.62
N LEU A 103 1.09 -9.27 -8.84
CA LEU A 103 2.34 -9.91 -9.27
C LEU A 103 3.52 -8.93 -9.35
N LEU A 104 3.29 -7.64 -9.64
CA LEU A 104 4.35 -6.63 -9.58
C LEU A 104 4.82 -6.36 -8.14
N PHE A 105 3.91 -6.33 -7.17
CA PHE A 105 4.26 -6.15 -5.77
C PHE A 105 5.16 -7.29 -5.26
N GLU A 106 4.90 -8.51 -5.73
CA GLU A 106 5.71 -9.69 -5.40
C GLU A 106 7.06 -9.71 -6.13
N ARG A 107 7.07 -9.45 -7.44
CA ARG A 107 8.23 -9.75 -8.31
C ARG A 107 9.17 -8.56 -8.49
N SER A 108 8.66 -7.33 -8.62
CA SER A 108 9.49 -6.15 -8.91
C SER A 108 10.27 -5.71 -7.67
N ALA A 109 11.60 -5.73 -7.76
CA ALA A 109 12.46 -5.21 -6.71
C ALA A 109 12.31 -3.70 -6.54
N SER A 110 12.02 -2.97 -7.63
CA SER A 110 11.83 -1.52 -7.63
C SER A 110 10.54 -1.11 -6.94
N VAL A 111 9.44 -1.86 -7.16
CA VAL A 111 8.18 -1.68 -6.42
C VAL A 111 8.39 -1.91 -4.93
N ARG A 112 9.03 -3.02 -4.54
CA ARG A 112 9.29 -3.33 -3.13
C ARG A 112 10.14 -2.26 -2.45
N ARG A 113 11.21 -1.80 -3.09
CA ARG A 113 12.07 -0.72 -2.57
C ARG A 113 11.30 0.58 -2.34
N LEU A 114 10.34 0.91 -3.20
CA LEU A 114 9.51 2.10 -3.03
C LEU A 114 8.67 2.00 -1.76
N PHE A 115 7.96 0.89 -1.56
CA PHE A 115 7.12 0.71 -0.39
C PHE A 115 7.93 0.62 0.91
N THR A 116 9.05 -0.11 0.91
CA THR A 116 9.92 -0.16 2.10
C THR A 116 10.52 1.20 2.42
N GLY A 117 10.97 1.95 1.41
CA GLY A 117 11.51 3.29 1.61
C GLY A 117 10.46 4.30 2.10
N LEU A 118 9.20 4.17 1.67
CA LEU A 118 8.09 4.96 2.23
C LEU A 118 7.83 4.61 3.68
N ALA A 119 7.81 3.31 4.01
CA ALA A 119 7.61 2.82 5.37
C ALA A 119 8.74 3.30 6.32
N GLU A 120 9.99 3.27 5.88
CA GLU A 120 11.12 3.84 6.63
C GLU A 120 10.96 5.35 6.88
N GLN A 121 10.56 6.12 5.86
CA GLN A 121 10.41 7.58 5.96
C GLN A 121 9.35 8.01 6.97
N VAL A 122 8.27 7.22 7.11
CA VAL A 122 7.20 7.51 8.08
C VAL A 122 7.44 6.90 9.45
N GLY A 123 8.59 6.23 9.65
CA GLY A 123 8.90 5.54 10.90
C GLY A 123 7.98 4.36 11.18
N ALA A 124 7.52 3.67 10.13
CA ALA A 124 6.77 2.43 10.29
C ALA A 124 7.65 1.38 10.99
N VAL A 125 7.00 0.45 11.69
CA VAL A 125 7.67 -0.72 12.29
C VAL A 125 7.90 -1.80 11.22
N CYS A 126 6.90 -2.02 10.36
CA CYS A 126 7.00 -2.95 9.24
C CYS A 126 6.14 -2.51 8.05
N CYS A 127 6.45 -3.07 6.89
CA CYS A 127 5.72 -2.97 5.65
C CYS A 127 5.27 -4.36 5.22
N LEU A 128 3.95 -4.54 5.00
CA LEU A 128 3.37 -5.77 4.47
C LEU A 128 3.04 -5.57 3.00
N LEU A 129 3.55 -6.44 2.13
CA LEU A 129 3.24 -6.41 0.71
C LEU A 129 2.42 -7.64 0.36
N ASP A 130 1.25 -7.42 -0.25
CA ASP A 130 0.38 -8.49 -0.72
C ASP A 130 1.12 -9.38 -1.74
N LYS A 131 1.07 -10.69 -1.51
CA LYS A 131 1.51 -11.73 -2.44
C LYS A 131 0.27 -12.46 -2.90
N GLU A 132 -0.09 -12.27 -4.17
CA GLU A 132 -1.30 -12.79 -4.80
C GLU A 132 -1.68 -14.22 -4.34
N GLN A 133 -0.71 -15.14 -4.27
CA GLN A 133 -0.98 -16.56 -3.98
C GLN A 133 -0.45 -17.05 -2.63
N HIS A 134 0.28 -16.23 -1.86
CA HIS A 134 1.08 -16.72 -0.71
C HIS A 134 1.00 -15.83 0.54
N GLY A 135 -0.06 -15.05 0.70
CA GLY A 135 -0.23 -14.18 1.87
C GLY A 135 0.57 -12.89 1.74
N TYR A 136 1.32 -12.49 2.76
CA TYR A 136 2.07 -11.22 2.75
C TYR A 136 3.58 -11.44 2.82
N GLN A 137 4.35 -10.62 2.12
CA GLN A 137 5.77 -10.44 2.39
C GLN A 137 5.93 -9.35 3.45
N ILE A 138 6.58 -9.68 4.58
CA ILE A 138 6.86 -8.72 5.66
C ILE A 138 8.27 -8.15 5.48
N CYS A 139 8.38 -6.82 5.49
CA CYS A 139 9.64 -6.08 5.47
C CYS A 139 9.74 -5.21 6.73
N TRP A 140 10.63 -5.56 7.66
CA TRP A 140 10.88 -4.77 8.87
C TRP A 140 11.76 -3.56 8.57
N THR A 141 11.35 -2.40 9.06
CA THR A 141 11.96 -1.10 8.69
C THR A 141 12.79 -0.48 9.80
N ASP A 142 12.66 -0.97 11.04
CA ASP A 142 13.42 -0.51 12.20
C ASP A 142 14.52 -1.50 12.66
N GLY A 143 14.72 -2.59 11.90
CA GLY A 143 15.68 -3.64 12.23
C GLY A 143 15.24 -4.57 13.35
N THR A 144 13.99 -4.46 13.83
CA THR A 144 13.47 -5.35 14.85
C THR A 144 13.21 -6.76 14.30
N ASP A 145 13.43 -7.78 15.13
CA ASP A 145 13.32 -9.18 14.72
C ASP A 145 11.86 -9.54 14.39
N PRO A 146 11.57 -10.14 13.22
CA PRO A 146 10.24 -10.69 12.92
C PRO A 146 9.61 -11.52 14.04
N ALA A 147 10.43 -12.22 14.82
CA ALA A 147 9.99 -13.05 15.94
C ALA A 147 9.33 -12.26 17.07
N ASP A 148 9.62 -10.96 17.21
CA ASP A 148 9.03 -10.10 18.24
C ASP A 148 7.58 -9.68 17.90
N PHE A 149 7.09 -10.01 16.70
CA PHE A 149 5.82 -9.48 16.18
C PHE A 149 4.95 -10.45 15.38
N LEU A 150 5.51 -11.57 14.93
CA LEU A 150 4.67 -12.67 14.45
C LEU A 150 4.05 -13.36 15.68
N PRO A 151 2.74 -13.69 15.66
CA PRO A 151 2.25 -14.67 16.61
C PRO A 151 3.09 -15.94 16.43
N GLU A 152 3.53 -16.56 17.54
CA GLU A 152 4.21 -17.85 17.49
C GLU A 152 3.44 -18.75 16.53
N GLU A 153 4.07 -19.15 15.43
CA GLU A 153 3.51 -20.10 14.49
C GLU A 153 3.14 -21.34 15.30
N GLY A 154 1.85 -21.48 15.60
CA GLY A 154 1.34 -22.64 16.32
C GLY A 154 1.80 -23.88 15.56
N PRO A 155 2.28 -24.93 16.26
CA PRO A 155 2.93 -26.05 15.60
C PRO A 155 2.03 -26.59 14.50
N GLY A 156 2.57 -26.60 13.28
CA GLY A 156 1.89 -27.01 12.07
C GLY A 156 1.03 -28.23 12.32
N GLY A 157 -0.25 -28.12 11.99
CA GLY A 157 -1.22 -29.20 12.07
C GLY A 157 -0.84 -30.34 11.13
N ALA A 158 0.14 -31.15 11.54
CA ALA A 158 0.39 -32.46 11.01
C ALA A 158 -0.74 -33.38 11.50
N GLY A 159 -1.64 -33.69 10.57
CA GLY A 159 -2.39 -34.95 10.47
C GLY A 159 -3.08 -35.52 11.71
N ARG A 160 -4.41 -35.65 11.61
CA ARG A 160 -5.31 -36.73 12.09
C ARG A 160 -6.70 -36.11 12.28
N THR A 161 -7.80 -36.65 11.75
CA THR A 161 -8.20 -38.00 11.29
C THR A 161 -9.15 -37.89 10.11
#